data_AF-A0A7D9IR60-F1
#
_entry.id   AF-A0A7D9IR60-F1
#
_cell.length_a   1.000
_cell.length_b   1.000
_cell.length_c   1.000
_cell.angle_alpha   90.00
_cell.angle_beta   90.00
_cell.angle_gamma   90.00
#
_symmetry.space_group_name_H-M   'P 1'
#
loop_
_entity.id
_entity.type
_entity.pdbx_description
1 polymer ?
#
loop_
_entity_poly.entity_id
_entity_poly.type
_entity_poly.pdbx_seq_one_letter_code
_entity_poly.pdbx_strand_id
1 'polypeptide(L)'
;MEIGCQGPALQELYDVAAALRTSINEFKDMQMPWPPISTDFSQEQVLQMIPVKLFNFISWCFGFSDEPEMNSHVTLNEGHLKKVLSICQDMLFINSNGRMQTPKYLALGMTIRQLTRSSQITDILNGFGHCASRYAVLTHETDLTKLAVTSNTNIPKDVIKGKFTCLVFDNNDLSEESRNQTHVLGGIAIQKGG
;
A
#
# COMPACT_ATOMS: atom_id res chain seq x y z
N MET A 1 -20.29 -31.75 -27.32
CA MET A 1 -20.00 -32.43 -26.04
C MET A 1 -20.31 -31.40 -24.96
N GLU A 2 -21.60 -31.30 -24.61
CA GLU A 2 -22.08 -30.36 -23.60
C GLU A 2 -21.73 -30.90 -22.23
N ILE A 3 -20.86 -30.19 -21.51
CA ILE A 3 -20.52 -30.55 -20.13
C ILE A 3 -21.62 -29.95 -19.25
N GLY A 4 -22.68 -30.73 -19.03
CA GLY A 4 -23.71 -30.46 -18.05
C GLY A 4 -23.15 -30.56 -16.64
N CYS A 5 -22.69 -29.43 -16.10
CA CYS A 5 -22.41 -29.25 -14.66
C CYS A 5 -23.23 -28.08 -14.09
N GLN A 6 -24.48 -27.91 -14.51
CA GLN A 6 -25.42 -26.98 -13.86
C GLN A 6 -26.09 -27.70 -12.67
N GLY A 7 -25.36 -27.81 -11.56
CA GLY A 7 -25.91 -28.27 -10.28
C GLY A 7 -26.16 -27.12 -9.30
N PRO A 8 -26.90 -27.34 -8.19
CA PRO A 8 -27.14 -26.34 -7.13
C PRO A 8 -25.84 -25.70 -6.60
N ALA A 9 -24.74 -26.47 -6.56
CA ALA A 9 -23.42 -25.98 -6.16
C ALA A 9 -22.87 -24.85 -7.04
N LEU A 10 -23.15 -24.84 -8.35
CA LEU A 10 -22.70 -23.76 -9.23
C LEU A 10 -23.40 -22.44 -8.88
N GLN A 11 -24.71 -22.51 -8.64
CA GLN A 11 -25.51 -21.35 -8.27
C GLN A 11 -25.08 -20.80 -6.92
N GLU A 12 -24.88 -21.68 -5.92
CA GLU A 12 -24.39 -21.30 -4.60
C GLU A 12 -23.04 -20.58 -4.66
N LEU A 13 -22.06 -21.11 -5.42
CA LEU A 13 -20.75 -20.47 -5.60
C LEU A 13 -20.87 -19.11 -6.30
N TYR A 14 -21.72 -19.01 -7.31
CA TYR A 14 -21.97 -17.74 -8.00
C TYR A 14 -22.61 -16.70 -7.07
N ASP A 15 -23.59 -17.11 -6.27
CA ASP A 15 -24.28 -16.22 -5.32
C ASP A 15 -23.34 -15.72 -4.24
N VAL A 16 -22.45 -16.58 -3.72
CA VAL A 16 -21.39 -16.18 -2.77
C VAL A 16 -20.43 -15.19 -3.42
N ALA A 17 -19.95 -15.46 -4.64
CA ALA A 17 -19.06 -14.55 -5.37
C ALA A 17 -19.73 -13.19 -5.65
N ALA A 18 -21.01 -13.19 -6.03
CA ALA A 18 -21.79 -11.98 -6.24
C ALA A 18 -21.94 -11.17 -4.95
N ALA A 19 -22.28 -11.82 -3.83
CA ALA A 19 -22.41 -11.18 -2.52
C ALA A 19 -21.08 -10.57 -2.04
N LEU A 20 -19.96 -11.26 -2.25
CA LEU A 20 -18.62 -10.74 -1.94
C LEU A 20 -18.27 -9.53 -2.79
N ARG A 21 -18.50 -9.61 -4.11
CA ARG A 21 -18.24 -8.49 -5.02
C ARG A 21 -19.08 -7.26 -4.64
N THR A 22 -20.35 -7.45 -4.30
CA THR A 22 -21.21 -6.37 -3.80
C THR A 22 -20.64 -5.79 -2.51
N SER A 23 -20.23 -6.63 -1.55
CA SER A 23 -19.61 -6.17 -0.31
C SER A 23 -18.33 -5.38 -0.52
N ILE A 24 -17.53 -5.69 -1.55
CA ILE A 24 -16.32 -4.94 -1.88
C ILE A 24 -16.68 -3.60 -2.52
N ASN A 25 -17.63 -3.59 -3.46
CA ASN A 25 -18.01 -2.38 -4.21
C ASN A 25 -18.79 -1.36 -3.36
N GLU A 26 -19.61 -1.82 -2.42
CA GLU A 26 -20.43 -0.97 -1.56
C GLU A 26 -19.67 -0.40 -0.36
N PHE A 27 -18.46 -0.90 -0.09
CA PHE A 27 -17.67 -0.43 1.03
C PHE A 27 -17.14 0.98 0.72
N LYS A 28 -17.87 2.00 1.20
CA LYS A 28 -17.62 3.42 0.93
C LYS A 28 -16.60 4.07 1.87
N ASP A 29 -16.32 3.47 3.03
CA ASP A 29 -15.38 3.96 4.05
C ASP A 29 -13.91 3.73 3.68
N MET A 30 -13.66 3.33 2.44
CA MET A 30 -12.41 2.82 1.92
C MET A 30 -11.46 3.94 1.47
N GLN A 31 -11.34 5.00 2.28
CA GLN A 31 -10.45 6.12 1.98
C GLN A 31 -9.28 6.11 2.96
N MET A 32 -8.20 5.44 2.56
CA MET A 32 -6.90 5.71 3.15
C MET A 32 -6.62 7.21 2.97
N PRO A 33 -6.27 7.95 4.04
CA PRO A 33 -5.92 9.35 3.91
C PRO A 33 -4.78 9.50 2.90
N TRP A 34 -4.81 10.57 2.10
CA TRP A 34 -3.77 10.83 1.11
C TRP A 34 -3.02 12.14 1.40
N PRO A 35 -1.67 12.13 1.44
CA PRO A 35 -0.81 10.94 1.42
C PRO A 35 -0.85 10.19 2.76
N PRO A 36 -0.87 8.84 2.78
CA PRO A 36 -0.79 8.11 4.04
C PRO A 36 0.58 8.29 4.70
N ILE A 37 0.57 8.39 6.02
CA ILE A 37 1.74 8.43 6.90
C ILE A 37 1.92 7.09 7.63
N SER A 38 3.03 6.93 8.35
CA SER A 38 3.41 5.63 8.98
C SER A 38 2.32 4.98 9.85
N THR A 39 1.47 5.77 10.52
CA THR A 39 0.37 5.26 11.36
C THR A 39 -0.75 4.62 10.55
N ASP A 40 -0.92 5.03 9.29
CA ASP A 40 -1.99 4.55 8.41
C ASP A 40 -1.68 3.14 7.86
N PHE A 41 -0.45 2.66 8.03
CA PHE A 41 -0.02 1.31 7.67
C PHE A 41 -0.14 0.32 8.84
N SER A 42 -0.75 0.70 9.96
CA SER A 42 -0.94 -0.21 11.10
C SER A 42 -1.92 -1.33 10.76
N GLN A 43 -1.78 -2.47 11.45
CA GLN A 43 -2.62 -3.63 11.20
C GLN A 43 -4.10 -3.35 11.51
N GLU A 44 -4.36 -2.51 12.51
CA GLU A 44 -5.69 -2.09 12.93
C GLU A 44 -6.35 -1.22 11.85
N GLN A 45 -5.59 -0.26 11.29
CA GLN A 45 -6.08 0.59 10.19
C GLN A 45 -6.38 -0.25 8.94
N VAL A 46 -5.49 -1.18 8.59
CA VAL A 46 -5.70 -2.10 7.48
C VAL A 46 -6.96 -2.95 7.69
N LEU A 47 -7.18 -3.47 8.90
CA LEU A 47 -8.36 -4.27 9.23
C LEU A 47 -9.65 -3.47 9.06
N GLN A 48 -9.65 -2.19 9.47
CA GLN A 48 -10.79 -1.28 9.30
C GLN A 48 -11.09 -0.98 7.82
N MET A 49 -10.09 -1.03 6.94
CA MET A 49 -10.27 -0.85 5.50
C MET A 49 -10.85 -2.08 4.77
N ILE A 50 -10.96 -3.23 5.44
CA ILE A 50 -11.38 -4.49 4.81
C ILE A 50 -12.83 -4.83 5.19
N PRO A 51 -13.72 -5.08 4.22
CA PRO A 51 -15.08 -5.50 4.50
C PRO A 51 -15.10 -6.80 5.30
N VAL A 52 -15.93 -6.84 6.35
CA VAL A 52 -16.07 -8.01 7.25
C VAL A 52 -16.31 -9.30 6.46
N LYS A 53 -17.25 -9.26 5.50
CA LYS A 53 -17.60 -10.42 4.67
C LYS A 53 -16.42 -10.95 3.86
N LEU A 54 -15.58 -10.06 3.33
CA LEU A 54 -14.39 -10.45 2.58
C LEU A 54 -13.36 -11.10 3.52
N PHE A 55 -13.09 -10.48 4.66
CA PHE A 55 -12.13 -11.00 5.63
C PHE A 55 -12.53 -12.38 6.16
N ASN A 56 -13.79 -12.52 6.59
CA ASN A 56 -14.30 -13.77 7.15
C ASN A 56 -14.32 -14.87 6.09
N PHE A 57 -14.75 -14.56 4.86
CA PHE A 57 -14.72 -15.51 3.75
C PHE A 57 -13.31 -16.04 3.47
N ILE A 58 -12.31 -15.17 3.37
CA ILE A 58 -10.93 -15.58 3.16
C ILE A 58 -10.41 -16.41 4.34
N SER A 59 -10.79 -16.05 5.56
CA SER A 59 -10.43 -16.81 6.77
C SER A 59 -10.99 -18.24 6.74
N TRP A 60 -12.24 -18.42 6.31
CA TRP A 60 -12.88 -19.72 6.15
C TRP A 60 -12.27 -20.51 4.99
N CYS A 61 -12.00 -19.88 3.85
CA CYS A 61 -11.37 -20.55 2.69
C CYS A 61 -10.02 -21.19 3.03
N PHE A 62 -9.24 -20.58 3.94
CA PHE A 62 -7.96 -21.12 4.37
C PHE A 62 -8.03 -22.00 5.62
N GLY A 63 -9.23 -22.21 6.20
CA GLY A 63 -9.40 -22.96 7.44
C GLY A 63 -8.71 -22.31 8.64
N PHE A 64 -8.58 -20.98 8.64
CA PHE A 64 -7.99 -20.22 9.75
C PHE A 64 -9.01 -19.90 10.85
N SER A 65 -10.30 -20.00 10.52
CA SER A 65 -11.44 -19.97 11.44
C SER A 65 -12.55 -20.83 10.84
N ASP A 66 -13.38 -21.41 11.70
CA ASP A 66 -14.63 -22.10 11.35
C ASP A 66 -15.85 -21.37 11.94
N GLU A 67 -15.64 -20.21 12.57
CA GLU A 67 -16.70 -19.46 13.25
C GLU A 67 -17.61 -18.76 12.22
N PRO A 68 -18.92 -19.06 12.19
CA PRO A 68 -19.85 -18.42 11.26
C PRO A 68 -20.25 -17.03 11.77
N GLU A 69 -19.44 -16.02 11.45
CA GLU A 69 -19.65 -14.60 11.80
C GLU A 69 -19.80 -13.72 10.54
N MET A 70 -20.67 -12.70 10.60
CA MET A 70 -20.97 -11.80 9.47
C MET A 70 -20.97 -10.31 9.83
N ASN A 71 -20.99 -9.96 11.12
CA ASN A 71 -21.09 -8.60 11.63
C ASN A 71 -19.73 -8.03 12.10
N SER A 72 -18.79 -8.90 12.47
CA SER A 72 -17.45 -8.55 12.91
C SER A 72 -16.38 -9.45 12.28
N HIS A 73 -15.13 -8.99 12.28
CA HIS A 73 -14.01 -9.81 11.82
C HIS A 73 -13.78 -10.98 12.80
N VAL A 74 -13.68 -12.20 12.27
CA VAL A 74 -13.31 -13.38 13.08
C VAL A 74 -11.95 -13.20 13.76
N THR A 75 -11.78 -13.76 14.95
CA THR A 75 -10.52 -13.65 15.69
C THR A 75 -9.49 -14.62 15.12
N LEU A 76 -8.33 -14.10 14.70
CA LEU A 76 -7.22 -14.89 14.17
C LEU A 76 -5.94 -14.67 14.99
N ASN A 77 -5.06 -15.66 15.00
CA ASN A 77 -3.69 -15.45 15.47
C ASN A 77 -2.93 -14.49 14.52
N GLU A 78 -1.85 -13.88 15.02
CA GLU A 78 -1.10 -12.85 14.27
C GLU A 78 -0.57 -13.34 12.91
N GLY A 79 -0.12 -14.58 12.82
CA GLY A 79 0.42 -15.16 11.58
C GLY A 79 -0.66 -15.36 10.51
N HIS A 80 -1.84 -15.83 10.90
CA HIS A 80 -2.98 -16.00 10.00
C HIS A 80 -3.58 -14.64 9.61
N LEU A 81 -3.70 -13.73 10.58
CA LEU A 81 -4.19 -12.38 10.37
C LEU A 81 -3.38 -11.66 9.28
N LYS A 82 -2.04 -11.66 9.38
CA LYS A 82 -1.16 -11.07 8.35
C LYS A 82 -1.40 -11.62 6.95
N LYS A 83 -1.62 -12.94 6.81
CA LYS A 83 -1.89 -13.59 5.52
C LYS A 83 -3.25 -13.19 4.96
N VAL A 84 -4.30 -13.21 5.78
CA VAL A 84 -5.66 -12.80 5.38
C VAL A 84 -5.68 -11.34 4.95
N LEU A 85 -5.10 -10.44 5.76
CA LEU A 85 -5.00 -9.02 5.42
C LEU A 85 -4.24 -8.78 4.11
N SER A 86 -3.18 -9.55 3.86
CA SER A 86 -2.39 -9.46 2.62
C SER A 86 -3.25 -9.78 1.38
N ILE A 87 -4.03 -10.85 1.44
CA ILE A 87 -4.89 -11.29 0.32
C ILE A 87 -6.10 -10.37 0.14
N CYS A 88 -6.71 -9.93 1.24
CA CYS A 88 -7.81 -8.98 1.18
C CYS A 88 -7.37 -7.68 0.50
N GLN A 89 -6.20 -7.15 0.85
CA GLN A 89 -5.63 -5.97 0.19
C GLN A 89 -5.36 -6.18 -1.31
N ASP A 90 -4.94 -7.37 -1.73
CA ASP A 90 -4.81 -7.70 -3.15
C ASP A 90 -6.15 -7.63 -3.87
N MET A 91 -7.19 -8.25 -3.30
CA MET A 91 -8.53 -8.25 -3.88
C MET A 91 -9.11 -6.84 -3.99
N LEU A 92 -8.92 -5.99 -2.98
CA LEU A 92 -9.35 -4.60 -3.00
C LEU A 92 -8.61 -3.78 -4.07
N PHE A 93 -7.28 -3.91 -4.13
CA PHE A 93 -6.47 -3.22 -5.12
C PHE A 93 -6.88 -3.62 -6.55
N ILE A 94 -7.00 -4.92 -6.81
CA ILE A 94 -7.37 -5.45 -8.13
C ILE A 94 -8.80 -5.05 -8.51
N ASN A 95 -9.77 -5.18 -7.59
CA ASN A 95 -11.16 -4.79 -7.86
C ASN A 95 -11.29 -3.29 -8.18
N SER A 96 -10.41 -2.46 -7.62
CA SER A 96 -10.37 -1.03 -7.92
C SER A 96 -9.69 -0.68 -9.25
N ASN A 97 -9.11 -1.66 -9.97
CA ASN A 97 -8.18 -1.46 -11.08
C ASN A 97 -6.98 -0.56 -10.69
N GLY A 98 -6.43 -0.77 -9.49
CA GLY A 98 -5.30 -0.02 -8.95
C GLY A 98 -5.60 1.44 -8.58
N ARG A 99 -6.87 1.88 -8.63
CA ARG A 99 -7.28 3.22 -8.19
C ARG A 99 -7.20 3.35 -6.67
N MET A 100 -7.47 2.27 -5.95
CA MET A 100 -7.32 2.19 -4.51
C MET A 100 -5.91 1.75 -4.17
N GLN A 101 -5.12 2.66 -3.62
CA GLN A 101 -3.83 2.28 -3.03
C GLN A 101 -4.11 1.59 -1.70
N THR A 102 -3.62 0.36 -1.54
CA THR A 102 -3.67 -0.35 -0.26
C THR A 102 -2.32 -0.24 0.44
N PRO A 103 -2.28 -0.28 1.79
CA PRO A 103 -1.04 -0.23 2.55
C PRO A 103 0.02 -1.23 2.06
N LYS A 104 -0.36 -2.48 1.75
CA LYS A 104 0.52 -3.50 1.15
C LYS A 104 1.17 -3.02 -0.15
N TYR A 105 0.37 -2.56 -1.11
CA TYR A 105 0.87 -2.20 -2.44
C TYR A 105 1.77 -0.98 -2.40
N LEU A 106 1.35 0.04 -1.65
CA LEU A 106 2.08 1.29 -1.53
C LEU A 106 3.37 1.08 -0.74
N ALA A 107 3.32 0.44 0.42
CA ALA A 107 4.50 0.19 1.26
C ALA A 107 5.54 -0.69 0.56
N LEU A 108 5.11 -1.75 -0.15
CA LEU A 108 6.04 -2.59 -0.91
C LEU A 108 6.68 -1.81 -2.06
N GLY A 109 5.88 -1.03 -2.81
CA GLY A 109 6.39 -0.19 -3.90
C GLY A 109 7.42 0.84 -3.42
N MET A 110 7.10 1.55 -2.33
CA MET A 110 8.02 2.49 -1.68
C MET A 110 9.29 1.81 -1.19
N THR A 111 9.17 0.66 -0.53
CA THR A 111 10.31 -0.06 0.06
C THR A 111 11.24 -0.56 -1.03
N ILE A 112 10.72 -1.16 -2.09
CA ILE A 112 11.54 -1.62 -3.22
C ILE A 112 12.24 -0.44 -3.89
N ARG A 113 11.52 0.66 -4.14
CA ARG A 113 12.12 1.87 -4.69
C ARG A 113 13.23 2.41 -3.79
N GLN A 114 13.01 2.48 -2.49
CA GLN A 114 13.99 3.02 -1.55
C GLN A 114 15.24 2.14 -1.41
N LEU A 115 15.05 0.82 -1.36
CA LEU A 115 16.15 -0.14 -1.20
C LEU A 115 16.97 -0.31 -2.48
N THR A 116 16.31 -0.34 -3.65
CA THR A 116 16.97 -0.70 -4.91
C THR A 116 17.23 0.49 -5.82
N ARG A 117 16.43 1.57 -5.69
CA ARG A 117 16.38 2.71 -6.60
C ARG A 117 16.16 2.32 -8.08
N SER A 118 15.70 1.09 -8.33
CA SER A 118 15.51 0.55 -9.67
C SER A 118 14.04 0.62 -10.08
N SER A 119 13.76 1.46 -11.07
CA SER A 119 12.45 1.53 -11.69
C SER A 119 12.02 0.22 -12.34
N GLN A 120 12.97 -0.52 -12.93
CA GLN A 120 12.70 -1.81 -13.58
C GLN A 120 12.15 -2.85 -12.59
N ILE A 121 12.70 -2.90 -11.38
CA ILE A 121 12.23 -3.86 -10.35
C ILE A 121 10.81 -3.49 -9.90
N THR A 122 10.55 -2.20 -9.66
CA THR A 122 9.20 -1.72 -9.34
C THR A 122 8.20 -2.04 -10.45
N ASP A 123 8.58 -1.84 -11.71
CA ASP A 123 7.71 -2.10 -12.87
C ASP A 123 7.42 -3.60 -13.03
N ILE A 124 8.41 -4.48 -12.81
CA ILE A 124 8.22 -5.93 -12.83
C ILE A 124 7.25 -6.37 -11.73
N LEU A 125 7.45 -5.91 -10.49
CA LEU A 125 6.59 -6.27 -9.37
C LEU A 125 5.17 -5.71 -9.52
N ASN A 126 5.03 -4.51 -10.06
CA ASN A 126 3.73 -3.97 -10.41
C ASN A 126 3.06 -4.78 -11.53
N GLY A 127 3.81 -5.20 -12.55
CA GLY A 127 3.33 -6.06 -13.63
C GLY A 127 2.84 -7.43 -13.17
N PHE A 128 3.43 -7.98 -12.10
CA PHE A 128 2.93 -9.19 -11.43
C PHE A 128 1.76 -8.93 -10.46
N GLY A 129 1.32 -7.68 -10.30
CA GLY A 129 0.25 -7.33 -9.37
C GLY A 129 0.66 -7.49 -7.92
N HIS A 130 1.90 -7.13 -7.55
CA HIS A 130 2.38 -7.23 -6.17
C HIS A 130 2.59 -5.89 -5.47
N CYS A 131 2.79 -4.80 -6.21
CA CYS A 131 2.96 -3.48 -5.63
C CYS A 131 2.32 -2.38 -6.47
N ALA A 132 2.24 -1.18 -5.87
CA ALA A 132 1.80 0.03 -6.55
C ALA A 132 2.71 0.36 -7.75
N SER A 133 2.16 1.07 -8.73
CA SER A 133 2.93 1.50 -9.89
C SER A 133 4.00 2.50 -9.48
N ARG A 134 5.08 2.59 -10.26
CA ARG A 134 6.11 3.62 -10.07
C ARG A 134 5.50 5.02 -9.99
N TYR A 135 4.52 5.30 -10.83
CA TYR A 135 3.80 6.58 -10.81
C TYR A 135 3.15 6.84 -9.46
N ALA A 136 2.35 5.90 -8.94
CA ALA A 136 1.68 6.05 -7.65
C ALA A 136 2.66 6.25 -6.49
N VAL A 137 3.80 5.55 -6.51
CA VAL A 137 4.87 5.72 -5.51
C VAL A 137 5.49 7.11 -5.58
N LEU A 138 5.81 7.62 -6.77
CA LEU A 138 6.38 8.96 -6.95
C LEU A 138 5.39 10.07 -6.56
N THR A 139 4.11 9.91 -6.89
CA THR A 139 3.06 10.83 -6.45
C THR A 139 2.96 10.87 -4.93
N HIS A 140 3.00 9.70 -4.28
CA HIS A 140 2.98 9.60 -2.82
C HIS A 140 4.17 10.31 -2.18
N GLU A 141 5.39 10.06 -2.64
CA GLU A 141 6.60 10.73 -2.12
C GLU A 141 6.55 12.25 -2.31
N THR A 142 6.05 12.69 -3.47
CA THR A 142 5.87 14.12 -3.77
C THR A 142 4.87 14.75 -2.81
N ASP A 143 3.75 14.10 -2.57
CA ASP A 143 2.69 14.65 -1.71
C ASP A 143 3.07 14.59 -0.22
N LEU A 144 3.80 13.55 0.22
CA LEU A 144 4.42 13.52 1.54
C LEU A 144 5.39 14.70 1.73
N THR A 145 6.17 15.02 0.70
CA THR A 145 7.09 16.17 0.73
C THR A 145 6.32 17.48 0.86
N LYS A 146 5.22 17.66 0.10
CA LYS A 146 4.35 18.84 0.23
C LYS A 146 3.72 18.95 1.62
N LEU A 147 3.27 17.82 2.19
CA LEU A 147 2.73 17.77 3.54
C LEU A 147 3.77 18.21 4.57
N ALA A 148 4.99 17.70 4.46
CA ALA A 148 6.11 18.07 5.34
C ALA A 148 6.49 19.56 5.25
N VAL A 149 6.47 20.13 4.04
CA VAL A 149 6.69 21.58 3.81
C VAL A 149 5.60 22.41 4.51
N THR A 150 4.35 21.96 4.43
CA THR A 150 3.19 22.67 5.00
C THR A 150 3.15 22.56 6.53
N SER A 151 3.63 21.46 7.11
CA SER A 151 3.66 21.24 8.57
C SER A 151 4.72 22.07 9.32
N ASN A 152 5.42 22.97 8.64
CA ASN A 152 6.33 23.99 9.20
C ASN A 152 7.41 23.46 10.15
N THR A 153 7.77 22.18 10.01
CA THR A 153 8.77 21.51 10.83
C THR A 153 9.50 20.49 9.98
N ASN A 154 10.82 20.67 9.84
CA ASN A 154 11.82 19.73 10.37
C ASN A 154 13.18 20.15 9.85
N ILE A 155 13.72 21.21 10.47
CA ILE A 155 15.16 21.40 10.52
C ILE A 155 15.72 20.11 11.15
N PRO A 156 16.66 19.39 10.51
CA PRO A 156 17.28 18.20 11.09
C PRO A 156 17.73 18.48 12.53
N LYS A 157 17.64 17.49 13.43
CA LYS A 157 17.93 17.68 14.87
C LYS A 157 19.27 18.38 15.14
N ASP A 158 20.23 18.18 14.25
CA ASP A 158 21.59 18.71 14.36
C ASP A 158 21.75 20.14 13.82
N VAL A 159 20.72 20.70 13.19
CA VAL A 159 20.73 22.05 12.64
C VAL A 159 20.08 23.00 13.67
N ILE A 160 20.90 23.87 14.25
CA ILE A 160 20.55 24.80 15.32
C ILE A 160 19.84 26.03 14.74
N LYS A 161 18.67 26.37 15.27
CA LYS A 161 17.91 27.57 14.88
C LYS A 161 18.68 28.86 15.21
N GLY A 162 18.65 29.83 14.29
CA GLY A 162 19.29 31.14 14.48
C GLY A 162 20.81 31.15 14.24
N LYS A 163 21.39 30.03 13.83
CA LYS A 163 22.81 29.91 13.49
C LYS A 163 23.01 30.00 11.97
N PHE A 164 24.06 30.68 11.54
CA PHE A 164 24.44 30.71 10.12
C PHE A 164 24.59 29.27 9.61
N THR A 165 23.85 28.95 8.55
CA THR A 165 23.78 27.62 7.95
C THR A 165 24.08 27.74 6.47
N CYS A 166 25.10 27.03 6.01
CA CYS A 166 25.36 26.87 4.58
C CYS A 166 24.65 25.61 4.11
N LEU A 167 23.78 25.75 3.11
CA LEU A 167 23.15 24.62 2.44
C LEU A 167 23.85 24.40 1.11
N VAL A 168 24.34 23.19 0.89
CA VAL A 168 24.92 22.76 -0.38
C VAL A 168 23.99 21.71 -0.94
N PHE A 169 23.50 21.93 -2.16
CA PHE A 169 22.65 20.98 -2.85
C PHE A 169 23.36 20.46 -4.09
N ASP A 170 23.17 19.18 -4.37
CA ASP A 170 23.68 18.55 -5.58
C ASP A 170 22.63 17.62 -6.18
N ASN A 171 22.60 17.55 -7.51
CA ASN A 171 21.75 16.63 -8.25
C ASN A 171 22.53 15.34 -8.44
N ASN A 172 22.24 14.35 -7.60
CA ASN A 172 22.79 13.02 -7.77
C ASN A 172 22.01 12.31 -8.88
N ASP A 173 22.56 12.35 -10.09
CA ASP A 173 22.09 11.60 -11.23
C ASP A 173 22.62 10.17 -11.16
N LEU A 174 21.79 9.26 -10.66
CA LEU A 174 22.15 7.85 -10.64
C LEU A 174 21.86 7.23 -12.00
N SER A 175 22.82 6.46 -12.51
CA SER A 175 22.81 5.81 -13.83
C SER A 175 22.84 6.78 -15.02
N GLU A 176 23.79 7.73 -15.02
CA GLU A 176 24.02 8.68 -16.12
C GLU A 176 24.06 8.01 -17.51
N GLU A 177 24.56 6.77 -17.59
CA GLU A 177 24.67 5.98 -18.84
C GLU A 177 23.38 5.24 -19.26
N SER A 178 22.32 5.26 -18.44
CA SER A 178 21.07 4.54 -18.75
C SER A 178 19.96 5.50 -19.20
N ARG A 179 19.08 5.03 -20.10
CA ARG A 179 17.91 5.81 -20.60
C ARG A 179 16.89 6.19 -19.51
N ASN A 180 17.01 5.64 -18.30
CA ASN A 180 16.09 5.88 -17.19
C ASN A 180 16.84 6.53 -16.03
N GLN A 181 17.21 7.81 -16.19
CA GLN A 181 17.85 8.58 -15.12
C GLN A 181 16.90 8.74 -13.92
N THR A 182 17.44 8.54 -12.72
CA THR A 182 16.75 8.85 -11.47
C THR A 182 17.41 10.08 -10.86
N HIS A 183 16.74 11.21 -10.96
CA HIS A 183 17.21 12.47 -10.38
C HIS A 183 16.91 12.49 -8.89
N VAL A 184 17.93 12.61 -8.06
CA VAL A 184 17.80 12.78 -6.61
C VAL A 184 18.52 14.05 -6.19
N LEU A 185 17.81 15.02 -5.62
CA LEU A 185 18.43 16.19 -4.99
C LEU A 185 18.97 15.78 -3.61
N GLY A 186 20.29 15.73 -3.47
CA GLY A 186 20.98 15.62 -2.19
C GLY A 186 21.23 17.00 -1.60
N GLY A 187 21.16 17.13 -0.27
CA GLY A 187 21.47 18.38 0.43
C GLY A 187 22.34 18.12 1.66
N ILE A 188 23.37 18.95 1.85
CA ILE A 188 24.22 18.98 3.04
C ILE A 188 23.99 20.32 3.75
N ALA A 189 23.67 20.26 5.04
CA ALA A 189 23.60 21.45 5.90
C ALA A 189 24.87 21.54 6.75
N ILE A 190 25.62 22.63 6.60
CA ILE A 190 26.86 22.90 7.33
C ILE A 190 26.62 24.05 8.30
N GLN A 191 26.86 23.80 9.58
CA GLN A 191 26.91 24.81 10.63
C GLN A 191 28.28 24.76 11.31
N LYS A 192 28.91 25.91 11.54
CA LYS A 192 30.21 25.98 12.22
C LYS A 192 30.01 25.54 13.68
N GLY A 193 30.69 24.50 14.15
CA GLY A 193 30.67 24.09 15.58
C GLY A 193 30.99 25.26 16.49
N GLY A 194 30.23 25.39 17.58
CA GLY A 194 30.54 26.35 18.65
C GLY A 194 31.70 25.84 19.49
#